data_AF-A0A9X9QZG0-F1
#
_entry.id   AF-A0A9X9QZG0-F1
#
_cell.length_a   1.000
_cell.length_b   1.000
_cell.length_c   1.000
_cell.angle_alpha   90.00
_cell.angle_beta   90.00
_cell.angle_gamma   90.00
#
_symmetry.space_group_name_H-M   'P 1'
#
loop_
_entity.id
_entity.type
_entity.pdbx_description
1 polymer ?
#
loop_
_entity_poly.entity_id
_entity_poly.type
_entity_poly.pdbx_seq_one_letter_code
_entity_poly.pdbx_strand_id
1 'polypeptide(L)'
;MNFSFVPLFLVTLIFLGVVSNNNSITISAAVLLLMQQTALSQYLPLVEKHGLHLGIILLTIGVLSPLVSGKIQIPPVSEFINFKMIAAVLIGILVAWLAGRGVPLMSEQPVLVTGLLIGTVIGVAFVGGIPVGPLIAAGLLSFFAGKV
;
A
#
# COMPACT_ATOMS: atom_id res chain seq x y z
N MET A 1 -13.29 -25.27 18.32
CA MET A 1 -13.07 -23.87 17.92
C MET A 1 -11.63 -23.76 17.42
N ASN A 2 -11.41 -23.81 16.10
CA ASN A 2 -10.08 -23.56 15.55
C ASN A 2 -9.82 -22.05 15.70
N PHE A 3 -9.05 -21.66 16.72
CA PHE A 3 -8.52 -20.30 16.82
C PHE A 3 -7.54 -20.12 15.66
N SER A 4 -8.06 -19.71 14.52
CA SER A 4 -7.24 -19.31 13.38
C SER A 4 -6.41 -18.09 13.81
N PHE A 5 -5.11 -18.14 13.56
CA PHE A 5 -4.17 -17.05 13.90
C PHE A 5 -4.53 -15.72 13.22
N VAL A 6 -5.23 -15.78 12.07
CA VAL A 6 -5.57 -14.62 11.24
C VAL A 6 -6.49 -13.60 11.95
N PRO A 7 -7.64 -13.98 12.54
CA PRO A 7 -8.45 -13.06 13.35
C PRO A 7 -7.65 -12.37 14.47
N LEU A 8 -6.79 -13.10 15.19
CA LEU A 8 -5.98 -12.53 16.27
C LEU A 8 -4.98 -11.50 15.73
N PHE A 9 -4.39 -11.77 14.57
CA PHE A 9 -3.53 -10.82 13.87
C PHE A 9 -4.30 -9.57 13.46
N LEU A 10 -5.49 -9.70 12.87
CA LEU A 10 -6.34 -8.57 12.48
C LEU A 10 -6.77 -7.72 13.69
N VAL A 11 -7.13 -8.34 14.82
CA VAL A 11 -7.44 -7.62 16.07
C VAL A 11 -6.23 -6.83 16.56
N THR A 12 -5.04 -7.42 16.49
CA THR A 12 -3.79 -6.74 16.85
C THR A 12 -3.53 -5.53 15.95
N LEU A 13 -3.79 -5.65 14.64
CA LEU A 13 -3.69 -4.52 13.70
C LEU A 13 -4.68 -3.40 14.01
N ILE A 14 -5.93 -3.73 14.38
CA ILE A 14 -6.92 -2.73 14.79
C ILE A 14 -6.44 -2.00 16.05
N PHE A 15 -5.97 -2.74 17.06
CA PHE A 15 -5.44 -2.16 18.28
C PHE A 15 -4.26 -1.22 17.96
N LEU A 16 -3.32 -1.66 17.12
CA LEU A 16 -2.18 -0.83 16.74
C LEU A 16 -2.58 0.39 15.91
N GLY A 17 -3.58 0.26 15.03
CA GLY A 17 -4.15 1.38 14.28
C GLY A 17 -4.76 2.44 15.18
N VAL A 18 -5.48 2.04 16.23
CA VAL A 18 -6.06 2.95 17.22
C VAL A 18 -4.98 3.64 18.04
N VAL A 19 -3.99 2.89 18.53
CA VAL A 19 -2.84 3.46 19.28
C VAL A 19 -2.04 4.44 18.41
N SER A 20 -1.86 4.12 17.13
CA SER A 20 -1.17 4.96 16.15
C SER A 20 -2.00 6.16 15.66
N ASN A 21 -3.27 6.30 16.05
CA ASN A 21 -4.22 7.25 15.44
C ASN A 21 -4.31 7.13 13.90
N ASN A 22 -4.09 5.94 13.37
CA ASN A 22 -4.12 5.68 11.93
C ASN A 22 -5.46 5.06 11.53
N ASN A 23 -6.37 5.92 11.06
CA ASN A 23 -7.71 5.50 10.62
C ASN A 23 -7.64 4.55 9.42
N SER A 24 -6.64 4.68 8.54
CA SER A 24 -6.50 3.80 7.37
C SER A 24 -6.24 2.34 7.80
N ILE A 25 -5.28 2.10 8.71
CA ILE A 25 -5.01 0.73 9.23
C ILE A 25 -6.24 0.19 9.95
N THR A 26 -6.84 1.00 10.82
CA THR A 26 -7.97 0.59 11.65
C THR A 26 -9.17 0.18 10.79
N ILE A 27 -9.53 1.00 9.80
CA ILE A 27 -10.67 0.74 8.92
C ILE A 27 -10.39 -0.49 8.04
N SER A 28 -9.21 -0.59 7.42
CA SER A 28 -8.88 -1.74 6.57
C SER A 28 -8.89 -3.05 7.35
N ALA A 29 -8.30 -3.09 8.55
CA ALA A 29 -8.26 -4.28 9.38
C ALA A 29 -9.66 -4.66 9.92
N ALA A 30 -10.46 -3.67 10.32
CA ALA A 30 -11.84 -3.89 10.76
C ALA A 30 -12.72 -4.44 9.64
N VAL A 31 -12.65 -3.86 8.43
CA VAL A 31 -13.41 -4.35 7.27
C VAL A 31 -13.01 -5.79 6.93
N LEU A 32 -11.71 -6.10 6.89
CA LEU A 32 -11.23 -7.47 6.64
C LEU A 32 -11.69 -8.45 7.71
N LEU A 33 -11.67 -8.05 8.99
CA LEU A 33 -12.16 -8.88 10.09
C LEU A 33 -13.67 -9.15 9.95
N LEU A 34 -14.46 -8.13 9.64
CA LEU A 34 -15.91 -8.28 9.40
C LEU A 34 -16.19 -9.17 8.18
N MET A 35 -15.46 -8.99 7.09
CA MET A 35 -15.60 -9.84 5.90
C MET A 35 -15.24 -11.30 6.21
N GLN A 36 -14.21 -11.54 7.00
CA GLN A 36 -13.79 -12.89 7.39
C GLN A 36 -14.81 -13.59 8.30
N GLN A 37 -15.44 -12.86 9.22
CA GLN A 37 -16.38 -13.43 10.19
C GLN A 37 -17.80 -13.61 9.62
N THR A 38 -18.11 -13.02 8.47
CA THR A 38 -19.43 -13.07 7.85
C THR A 38 -19.42 -13.92 6.56
N ALA A 39 -20.59 -14.09 5.94
CA ALA A 39 -20.71 -14.75 4.63
C ALA A 39 -19.99 -13.99 3.49
N LEU A 40 -19.42 -12.81 3.75
CA LEU A 40 -18.64 -12.03 2.79
C LEU A 40 -17.24 -12.63 2.53
N SER A 41 -16.84 -13.65 3.28
CA SER A 41 -15.59 -14.37 3.05
C SER A 41 -15.45 -14.94 1.63
N GLN A 42 -16.58 -15.23 0.96
CA GLN A 42 -16.63 -15.63 -0.45
C GLN A 42 -16.10 -14.56 -1.42
N TYR A 43 -16.13 -13.28 -1.03
CA TYR A 43 -15.65 -12.16 -1.85
C TYR A 43 -14.19 -11.80 -1.58
N LEU A 44 -13.55 -12.38 -0.56
CA LEU A 44 -12.13 -12.14 -0.26
C LEU A 44 -11.21 -12.40 -1.48
N PRO A 45 -11.37 -13.48 -2.27
CA PRO A 45 -10.54 -13.69 -3.46
C PRO A 45 -10.72 -12.61 -4.53
N LEU A 46 -11.92 -12.01 -4.61
CA LEU A 46 -12.20 -10.94 -5.55
C LEU A 46 -11.53 -9.64 -5.12
N VAL A 47 -11.55 -9.35 -3.81
CA VAL A 47 -10.82 -8.23 -3.19
C VAL A 47 -9.32 -8.40 -3.34
N GLU A 48 -8.78 -9.60 -3.17
CA GLU A 48 -7.36 -9.88 -3.36
C GLU A 48 -6.93 -9.64 -4.83
N LYS A 49 -7.72 -10.14 -5.79
CA LYS A 49 -7.40 -10.01 -7.22
C LYS A 49 -7.53 -8.59 -7.77
N HIS A 50 -8.57 -7.86 -7.39
CA HIS A 50 -8.88 -6.54 -7.97
C HIS A 50 -8.67 -5.37 -7.02
N GLY A 51 -8.54 -5.61 -5.71
CA GLY A 51 -8.46 -4.54 -4.70
C GLY A 51 -7.25 -3.63 -4.91
N LEU A 52 -6.08 -4.21 -5.23
CA LEU A 52 -4.89 -3.43 -5.56
C LEU A 52 -5.07 -2.60 -6.83
N HIS A 53 -5.63 -3.20 -7.89
CA HIS A 53 -5.86 -2.51 -9.16
C HIS A 53 -6.86 -1.35 -9.00
N LEU A 54 -7.98 -1.58 -8.31
CA LEU A 54 -8.97 -0.54 -7.98
C LEU A 54 -8.37 0.54 -7.07
N GLY A 55 -7.55 0.14 -6.10
CA GLY A 55 -6.84 1.06 -5.22
C GLY A 55 -5.91 1.99 -5.99
N ILE A 56 -5.11 1.46 -6.93
CA ILE A 56 -4.22 2.25 -7.79
C ILE A 56 -5.02 3.23 -8.64
N ILE A 57 -6.15 2.80 -9.22
CA ILE A 57 -7.03 3.69 -10.00
C ILE A 57 -7.57 4.84 -9.12
N LEU A 58 -8.05 4.53 -7.91
CA LEU A 58 -8.54 5.56 -7.00
C LEU A 58 -7.43 6.53 -6.57
N LEU A 59 -6.22 6.02 -6.33
CA LEU A 59 -5.04 6.84 -6.02
C LEU A 59 -4.66 7.75 -7.19
N THR A 60 -4.63 7.26 -8.43
CA THR A 60 -4.28 8.08 -9.61
C THR A 60 -5.33 9.16 -9.87
N ILE A 61 -6.62 8.85 -9.72
CA ILE A 61 -7.70 9.84 -9.79
C ILE A 61 -7.50 10.91 -8.71
N GLY A 62 -7.19 10.52 -7.48
CA GLY A 62 -6.93 11.44 -6.37
C GLY A 62 -5.76 12.39 -6.64
N VAL A 63 -4.67 11.89 -7.22
CA VAL A 63 -3.47 12.68 -7.57
C VAL A 63 -3.73 13.62 -8.76
N LEU A 64 -4.56 13.22 -9.73
CA LEU A 64 -4.91 14.04 -10.90
C LEU A 64 -6.04 15.06 -10.62
N SER A 65 -6.83 14.85 -9.57
CA SER A 65 -7.97 15.73 -9.23
C SER A 65 -7.59 17.22 -9.04
N PRO A 66 -6.46 17.58 -8.38
CA PRO A 66 -6.03 18.98 -8.25
C PRO A 66 -5.68 19.64 -9.58
N LEU A 67 -5.25 18.88 -10.59
CA LEU A 67 -4.97 19.38 -11.94
C LEU A 67 -6.27 19.81 -12.63
N VAL A 68 -7.30 18.96 -12.55
CA VAL A 68 -8.64 19.25 -13.11
C VAL A 68 -9.33 20.38 -12.34
N SER A 69 -9.09 20.46 -11.03
CA SER A 69 -9.64 21.52 -10.17
C SER A 69 -8.94 22.87 -10.33
N GLY A 70 -7.90 22.97 -11.18
CA GLY A 70 -7.13 24.20 -11.40
C GLY A 70 -6.23 24.61 -10.24
N LYS A 71 -6.05 23.76 -9.22
CA LYS A 71 -5.18 24.02 -8.05
C LYS A 71 -3.69 23.86 -8.39
N ILE A 72 -3.38 23.03 -9.38
CA ILE A 72 -2.03 22.83 -9.91
C ILE A 72 -2.02 23.32 -11.35
N GLN A 73 -1.22 24.35 -11.63
CA GLN A 73 -0.98 24.81 -12.99
C GLN A 73 0.16 24.01 -13.60
N ILE A 74 0.07 23.69 -14.90
CA ILE A 74 1.13 22.99 -15.60
C ILE A 74 2.31 23.96 -15.74
N PRO A 75 3.48 23.67 -15.15
CA PRO A 75 4.62 24.56 -15.22
C PRO A 75 5.10 24.71 -16.68
N PRO A 76 5.71 25.85 -17.04
CA PRO A 76 6.31 26.03 -18.36
C PRO A 76 7.48 25.06 -18.58
N VAL A 77 7.76 24.71 -19.84
CA VAL A 77 8.83 23.76 -20.23
C VAL A 77 10.21 24.14 -19.67
N SER A 78 10.45 25.42 -19.42
CA SER A 78 11.67 25.93 -18.79
C SER A 78 11.87 25.47 -17.34
N GLU A 79 10.79 25.27 -16.58
CA GLU A 79 10.86 24.78 -15.20
C GLU A 79 11.14 23.27 -15.14
N PHE A 80 10.87 22.52 -16.21
CA PHE A 80 11.21 21.09 -16.29
C PHE A 80 12.73 20.84 -16.35
N ILE A 81 13.53 21.85 -16.74
CA ILE A 81 15.00 21.78 -16.76
C ILE A 81 15.59 22.04 -15.36
N ASN A 82 14.76 22.39 -14.37
CA ASN A 82 15.22 22.54 -13.00
C ASN A 82 15.73 21.19 -12.46
N PHE A 83 16.92 21.20 -11.84
CA PHE A 83 17.51 20.03 -11.21
C PHE A 83 16.55 19.31 -10.25
N LYS A 84 15.71 20.06 -9.53
CA LYS A 84 14.66 19.50 -8.65
C LYS A 84 13.59 18.73 -9.43
N MET A 85 13.16 19.24 -10.58
CA MET A 85 12.16 18.59 -11.43
C MET A 85 12.73 17.33 -12.07
N ILE A 86 13.96 17.37 -12.57
CA ILE A 86 14.64 16.20 -13.12
C ILE A 86 14.79 15.11 -12.05
N ALA A 87 15.25 15.49 -10.84
CA ALA A 87 15.35 14.55 -9.73
C ALA A 87 14.00 13.94 -9.35
N ALA A 88 12.93 14.75 -9.29
CA ALA A 88 11.58 14.26 -9.00
C ALA A 88 11.07 13.25 -10.04
N VAL A 89 11.31 13.52 -11.33
CA VAL A 89 10.93 12.60 -12.42
C VAL A 89 11.72 11.29 -12.33
N LEU A 90 13.04 11.36 -12.10
CA LEU A 90 13.88 10.17 -11.96
C LEU A 90 13.45 9.31 -10.77
N ILE A 91 13.20 9.92 -9.60
CA ILE A 91 12.69 9.20 -8.42
C ILE A 91 11.33 8.58 -8.71
N GLY A 92 10.42 9.31 -9.39
CA GLY A 92 9.12 8.79 -9.79
C GLY A 92 9.22 7.55 -10.67
N ILE A 93 10.10 7.58 -11.68
CA ILE A 93 10.36 6.43 -12.56
C ILE A 93 10.91 5.24 -11.75
N LEU A 94 11.87 5.48 -10.86
CA LEU A 94 12.46 4.42 -10.03
C LEU A 94 11.42 3.77 -9.11
N VAL A 95 10.59 4.57 -8.43
CA VAL A 95 9.55 4.05 -7.52
C VAL A 95 8.49 3.27 -8.29
N ALA A 96 8.05 3.77 -9.46
CA ALA A 96 7.08 3.06 -10.29
C ALA A 96 7.62 1.71 -10.78
N TRP A 97 8.90 1.66 -11.18
CA TRP A 97 9.56 0.42 -11.58
C TRP A 97 9.69 -0.57 -10.42
N LEU A 98 10.07 -0.10 -9.22
CA LEU A 98 10.12 -0.93 -8.02
C LEU A 98 8.73 -1.49 -7.66
N ALA A 99 7.70 -0.64 -7.64
CA ALA A 99 6.33 -1.08 -7.36
C ALA A 99 5.86 -2.15 -8.36
N GLY A 100 6.19 -1.99 -9.64
CA GLY A 100 5.89 -3.00 -10.68
C GLY A 100 6.54 -4.36 -10.40
N ARG A 101 7.76 -4.39 -9.84
CA ARG A 101 8.42 -5.63 -9.40
C ARG A 101 7.89 -6.19 -8.08
N GLY A 102 7.23 -5.39 -7.26
CA GLY A 102 6.61 -5.83 -6.02
C GLY A 102 5.35 -6.69 -6.23
N VAL A 103 4.60 -6.46 -7.32
CA VAL A 103 3.33 -7.17 -7.57
C VAL A 103 3.51 -8.69 -7.71
N PRO A 104 4.47 -9.22 -8.51
CA PRO A 104 4.69 -10.66 -8.62
C PRO A 104 5.11 -11.30 -7.29
N LEU A 105 6.03 -10.67 -6.55
CA LEU A 105 6.48 -11.18 -5.24
C LEU A 105 5.33 -11.37 -4.25
N MET A 106 4.34 -10.48 -4.29
CA MET A 106 3.19 -10.59 -3.40
C MET A 106 2.34 -11.83 -3.69
N SER A 107 2.29 -12.25 -4.95
CA SER A 107 1.55 -13.45 -5.38
C SER A 107 2.36 -14.72 -5.15
N GLU A 108 3.67 -14.67 -5.36
CA GLU A 108 4.55 -15.85 -5.30
C GLU A 108 4.99 -16.19 -3.87
N GLN A 109 5.14 -15.19 -2.99
CA GLN A 109 5.66 -15.38 -1.63
C GLN A 109 4.82 -14.67 -0.55
N PRO A 110 3.64 -15.21 -0.20
CA PRO A 110 2.75 -14.61 0.82
C PRO A 110 3.38 -14.46 2.20
N VAL A 111 4.36 -15.32 2.53
CA VAL A 111 5.10 -15.25 3.80
C VAL A 111 5.90 -13.95 3.89
N LEU A 112 6.54 -13.52 2.80
CA LEU A 112 7.27 -12.24 2.77
C LEU A 112 6.30 -11.07 2.88
N VAL A 113 5.14 -11.14 2.23
CA VAL A 113 4.08 -10.11 2.36
C VAL A 113 3.67 -9.93 3.81
N THR A 114 3.51 -11.03 4.54
CA THR A 114 3.17 -10.99 5.98
C THR A 114 4.25 -10.24 6.78
N GLY A 115 5.53 -10.53 6.53
CA GLY A 115 6.65 -9.81 7.15
C GLY A 115 6.68 -8.32 6.79
N LEU A 116 6.42 -7.97 5.52
CA LEU A 116 6.32 -6.59 5.06
C LEU A 116 5.16 -5.84 5.70
N LEU A 117 4.01 -6.51 5.89
CA LEU A 117 2.86 -5.93 6.59
C LEU A 117 3.18 -5.64 8.05
N ILE A 118 3.84 -6.57 8.74
CA ILE A 118 4.27 -6.35 10.13
C ILE A 118 5.23 -5.16 10.21
N GLY A 119 6.26 -5.12 9.35
CA GLY A 119 7.25 -4.04 9.34
C GLY A 119 6.63 -2.67 9.02
N THR A 120 5.73 -2.60 8.04
CA THR A 120 5.04 -1.34 7.68
C THR A 120 4.10 -0.87 8.78
N VAL A 121 3.40 -1.78 9.45
CA VAL A 121 2.52 -1.47 10.57
C VAL A 121 3.30 -0.95 11.78
N ILE A 122 4.43 -1.58 12.13
CA ILE A 122 5.34 -1.08 13.17
C ILE A 122 5.88 0.30 12.79
N GLY A 123 6.32 0.48 11.54
CA GLY A 123 6.81 1.76 11.05
C GLY A 123 5.76 2.88 11.15
N VAL A 124 4.50 2.59 10.80
CA VAL A 124 3.40 3.55 10.98
C VAL A 124 3.18 3.86 12.46
N ALA A 125 3.12 2.84 13.31
CA ALA A 125 2.81 2.99 14.73
C ALA A 125 3.86 3.76 15.53
N PHE A 126 5.15 3.59 15.22
CA PHE A 126 6.24 4.20 15.98
C PHE A 126 6.88 5.41 15.29
N VAL A 127 6.85 5.47 13.95
CA VAL A 127 7.52 6.52 13.16
C VAL A 127 6.53 7.53 12.59
N GLY A 128 5.22 7.34 12.78
CA GLY A 128 4.18 8.24 12.26
C GLY A 128 4.05 8.19 10.73
N GLY A 129 4.45 7.07 10.13
CA GLY A 129 4.33 6.86 8.69
C GLY A 129 2.88 6.70 8.22
N ILE A 130 2.68 6.66 6.90
CA ILE A 130 1.38 6.37 6.27
C ILE A 130 1.41 4.93 5.73
N PRO A 131 0.36 4.12 5.94
CA PRO A 131 0.28 2.76 5.41
C PRO A 131 0.09 2.81 3.89
N VAL A 132 1.18 2.77 3.13
CA VAL A 132 1.17 2.78 1.65
C VAL A 132 0.96 1.38 1.05
N GLY A 133 0.68 0.39 1.91
CA GLY A 133 0.58 -1.02 1.55
C GLY A 133 1.95 -1.69 1.34
N PRO A 134 1.96 -3.03 1.20
CA PRO A 134 3.19 -3.80 1.05
C PRO A 134 3.81 -3.66 -0.35
N LEU A 135 3.15 -2.99 -1.31
CA LEU A 135 3.58 -2.94 -2.72
C LEU A 135 4.95 -2.30 -2.92
N ILE A 136 5.17 -1.10 -2.35
CA ILE A 136 6.45 -0.40 -2.45
C ILE A 136 7.54 -1.15 -1.69
N ALA A 137 7.20 -1.67 -0.51
CA ALA A 137 8.11 -2.43 0.33
C ALA A 137 8.52 -3.75 -0.34
N ALA A 138 7.59 -4.43 -1.03
CA ALA A 138 7.84 -5.60 -1.85
C ALA A 138 8.71 -5.24 -3.06
N GLY A 139 8.49 -4.09 -3.69
CA GLY A 139 9.34 -3.58 -4.75
C GLY A 139 10.80 -3.38 -4.30
N LEU A 140 10.99 -2.73 -3.15
CA LEU A 140 12.32 -2.58 -2.55
C LEU A 140 12.93 -3.93 -2.17
N LEU A 141 12.15 -4.82 -1.54
CA LEU A 141 12.62 -6.14 -1.18
C LEU A 141 13.00 -6.96 -2.42
N SER A 142 12.24 -6.87 -3.52
CA SER A 142 12.57 -7.53 -4.80
C SER A 142 13.90 -7.08 -5.39
N PHE A 143 14.26 -5.81 -5.13
CA PHE A 143 15.52 -5.26 -5.61
C PHE A 143 16.70 -5.80 -4.81
N PHE A 144 16.55 -5.98 -3.50
CA PHE A 144 17.62 -6.45 -2.61
C PHE A 144 17.71 -7.97 -2.48
N ALA A 145 16.58 -8.68 -2.48
CA ALA A 145 16.53 -10.13 -2.29
C ALA A 145 16.95 -10.92 -3.54
N GLY A 146 17.21 -10.24 -4.66
CA GLY A 146 17.44 -10.88 -5.96
C GLY A 146 16.15 -11.46 -6.53
N LYS A 147 16.12 -11.75 -7.84
CA LYS A 147 15.03 -12.54 -8.43
C LYS A 147 14.93 -13.86 -7.65
N VAL A 148 13.86 -14.03 -6.88
CA VAL A 148 13.28 -15.35 -6.72
C VAL A 148 12.36 -15.57 -7.92
#